data_AF-A0A4Q5QWQ1-F1
#
_entry.id   AF-A0A4Q5QWQ1-F1
#
_cell.length_a   1.000
_cell.length_b   1.000
_cell.length_c   1.000
_cell.angle_alpha   90.00
_cell.angle_beta   90.00
_cell.angle_gamma   90.00
#
_symmetry.space_group_name_H-M   'P 1'
#
loop_
_entity.id
_entity.type
_entity.pdbx_description
1 polymer ?
#
loop_
_entity_poly.entity_id
_entity_poly.type
_entity_poly.pdbx_seq_one_letter_code
_entity_poly.pdbx_strand_id
1 'polypeptide(L)'
;MKRIFLLSAFCCVAIAGLAGTADTVRIPLSRQVFHDKVDSEQAMADKADGKADKYLHVSKNEEINLQVTDVLFRKIDALQLWVETNAAIRTNNDKI
;
A
#
# COMPACT_ATOMS: atom_id res chain seq x y z
N MET A 1 47.77 -1.24 -16.03
CA MET A 1 46.82 -0.27 -15.45
C MET A 1 45.48 -0.19 -16.20
N LYS A 2 45.47 -0.06 -17.54
CA LYS A 2 44.22 -0.02 -18.34
C LYS A 2 43.31 -1.26 -18.22
N ARG A 3 43.88 -2.45 -18.05
CA ARG A 3 43.13 -3.72 -17.88
C ARG A 3 42.43 -3.84 -16.51
N ILE A 4 43.00 -3.21 -15.47
CA ILE A 4 42.41 -3.18 -14.12
C ILE A 4 41.22 -2.22 -14.10
N PHE A 5 41.32 -1.09 -14.83
CA PHE A 5 40.20 -0.17 -15.06
C PHE A 5 39.06 -0.80 -15.88
N LEU A 6 39.37 -1.67 -16.84
CA LEU A 6 38.35 -2.39 -17.61
C LEU A 6 37.62 -3.47 -16.78
N LEU A 7 38.34 -4.15 -15.88
CA LEU A 7 37.76 -5.13 -14.96
C LEU A 7 36.88 -4.47 -13.89
N SER A 8 37.26 -3.29 -13.37
CA SER A 8 36.41 -2.55 -12.43
C SER A 8 35.16 -1.98 -13.11
N ALA A 9 35.27 -1.50 -14.35
CA ALA A 9 34.12 -1.03 -15.12
C ALA A 9 33.13 -2.16 -15.46
N PHE A 10 33.62 -3.37 -15.77
CA PHE A 10 32.76 -4.53 -16.03
C PHE A 10 32.02 -5.01 -14.76
N CYS A 11 32.66 -4.91 -13.58
CA CYS A 11 32.06 -5.25 -12.30
C CYS A 11 30.89 -4.31 -11.93
N CYS A 12 31.01 -3.01 -12.19
CA CYS A 12 29.94 -2.04 -11.90
C CYS A 12 28.68 -2.24 -12.77
N VAL A 13 28.83 -2.72 -14.00
CA VAL A 13 27.68 -2.99 -14.89
C VAL A 13 26.91 -4.24 -14.48
N ALA A 14 27.58 -5.24 -13.91
CA ALA A 14 26.92 -6.46 -13.42
C ALA A 14 26.02 -6.22 -12.19
N ILE A 15 26.36 -5.23 -11.35
CA ILE A 15 25.59 -4.90 -10.14
C ILE A 15 24.30 -4.12 -10.49
N ALA A 16 24.28 -3.36 -11.59
CA ALA A 16 23.12 -2.59 -12.02
C ALA A 16 21.97 -3.45 -12.58
N GLY A 17 22.23 -4.71 -12.98
CA GLY A 17 21.23 -5.64 -13.49
C GLY A 17 20.36 -6.31 -12.41
N LEU A 18 20.64 -6.08 -11.13
CA LEU A 18 19.91 -6.66 -9.99
C LEU A 18 18.84 -5.73 -9.40
N ALA A 19 18.60 -4.57 -10.01
CA ALA A 19 17.46 -3.71 -9.66
C ALA A 19 16.18 -4.37 -10.19
N GLY A 20 15.62 -5.27 -9.37
CA GLY A 20 14.46 -6.09 -9.69
C GLY A 20 13.26 -5.27 -10.14
N THR A 21 12.52 -5.83 -11.10
CA THR A 21 11.16 -5.43 -11.41
C THR A 21 10.33 -5.56 -10.15
N ALA A 22 10.07 -4.46 -9.47
CA ALA A 22 9.00 -4.44 -8.48
C ALA A 22 7.71 -4.73 -9.25
N ASP A 23 7.16 -5.93 -9.09
CA ASP A 23 5.84 -6.28 -9.61
C ASP A 23 4.83 -5.35 -8.95
N THR A 24 4.57 -4.21 -9.57
CA THR A 24 3.49 -3.34 -9.17
C THR A 24 2.21 -4.08 -9.51
N VAL A 25 1.46 -4.47 -8.48
CA VAL A 25 0.12 -5.06 -8.66
C VAL A 25 -0.70 -4.05 -9.45
N ARG A 26 -1.02 -4.39 -10.71
CA ARG A 26 -1.78 -3.50 -11.59
C ARG A 26 -3.24 -3.51 -11.15
N ILE A 27 -3.62 -2.54 -10.32
CA ILE A 27 -5.00 -2.41 -9.84
C ILE A 27 -5.88 -1.82 -10.96
N PRO A 28 -7.03 -2.44 -11.32
CA PRO A 28 -7.97 -1.87 -12.28
C PRO A 28 -8.47 -0.49 -11.84
N LEU A 29 -8.68 0.43 -12.79
CA LEU A 29 -9.15 1.80 -12.49
C LEU A 29 -10.44 1.82 -11.66
N SER A 30 -11.38 0.92 -11.94
CA SER A 30 -12.61 0.80 -11.16
C SER A 30 -12.35 0.51 -9.68
N ARG A 31 -11.38 -0.36 -9.35
CA ARG A 31 -11.01 -0.68 -7.97
C ARG A 31 -10.29 0.47 -7.29
N GLN A 32 -9.43 1.19 -8.01
CA GLN A 32 -8.78 2.40 -7.49
C GLN A 32 -9.82 3.42 -7.00
N VAL A 33 -10.87 3.69 -7.80
CA VAL A 33 -11.96 4.60 -7.40
C VAL A 33 -12.69 4.13 -6.13
N PHE A 34 -12.80 2.82 -5.90
CA PHE A 34 -13.40 2.32 -4.66
C PHE A 34 -12.44 2.46 -3.47
N HIS A 35 -11.14 2.20 -3.66
CA HIS A 35 -10.13 2.44 -2.65
C HIS A 35 -10.06 3.91 -2.26
N ASP A 36 -10.04 4.82 -3.23
CA ASP A 36 -10.04 6.27 -2.98
C ASP A 36 -11.25 6.71 -2.14
N LYS A 37 -12.41 6.08 -2.34
CA LYS A 37 -13.61 6.34 -1.52
C LYS A 37 -13.43 5.82 -0.10
N VAL A 38 -12.91 4.61 0.09
CA VAL A 38 -12.63 4.06 1.41
C VAL A 38 -11.63 4.94 2.17
N ASP A 39 -10.55 5.34 1.50
CA ASP A 39 -9.53 6.22 2.07
C ASP A 39 -10.12 7.59 2.44
N SER A 40 -11.02 8.12 1.61
CA SER A 40 -11.75 9.35 1.92
C SER A 40 -12.65 9.21 3.15
N GLU A 41 -13.35 8.09 3.30
CA GLU A 41 -14.19 7.83 4.48
C GLU A 41 -13.33 7.64 5.74
N GLN A 42 -12.21 6.92 5.67
CA GLN A 42 -11.24 6.80 6.76
C GLN A 42 -10.69 8.17 7.19
N ALA A 43 -10.38 9.05 6.22
CA ALA A 43 -9.91 10.40 6.51
C ALA A 43 -10.99 11.31 7.13
N MET A 44 -12.27 11.10 6.78
CA MET A 44 -13.39 11.77 7.43
C MET A 44 -13.63 11.25 8.84
N ALA A 45 -13.50 9.93 9.04
CA ALA A 45 -13.60 9.30 10.34
C ALA A 45 -12.47 9.76 11.28
N ASP A 46 -11.23 9.86 10.79
CA ASP A 46 -10.09 10.41 11.53
C ASP A 46 -10.42 11.81 12.06
N LYS A 47 -10.99 12.68 11.20
CA LYS A 47 -11.40 14.04 11.56
C LYS A 47 -12.61 14.12 12.49
N ALA A 48 -13.34 13.03 12.72
CA ALA A 48 -14.61 13.06 13.44
C ALA A 48 -14.44 13.37 14.94
N ASP A 49 -13.30 13.04 15.53
CA ASP A 49 -13.00 13.36 16.93
C ASP A 49 -12.32 14.73 17.13
N GLY A 50 -12.15 15.48 16.03
CA GLY A 50 -11.53 16.80 16.00
C GLY A 50 -10.02 16.80 15.83
N LYS A 51 -9.38 15.63 15.68
CA LYS A 51 -7.95 15.49 15.36
C LYS A 51 -7.79 14.79 14.02
N ALA A 52 -6.58 14.78 13.48
CA ALA A 52 -6.27 14.07 12.24
C ALA A 52 -4.90 13.40 12.43
N ASP A 53 -4.87 12.40 13.30
CA ASP A 53 -3.65 11.73 13.78
C ASP A 53 -3.68 10.20 13.57
N LYS A 54 -4.65 9.70 12.81
CA LYS A 54 -4.90 8.27 12.57
C LYS A 54 -5.20 7.50 13.86
N TYR A 55 -5.85 8.17 14.80
CA TYR A 55 -6.27 7.58 16.05
C TYR A 55 -7.68 8.08 16.38
N LEU A 56 -8.62 7.16 16.61
CA LEU A 56 -10.02 7.52 16.82
C LEU A 56 -10.41 7.42 18.30
N HIS A 57 -10.72 8.56 18.91
CA HIS A 57 -11.22 8.61 20.28
C HIS A 57 -12.74 8.44 20.35
N VAL A 58 -13.20 7.19 20.54
CA VAL A 58 -14.65 6.87 20.62
C VAL A 58 -15.20 6.83 22.04
N SER A 59 -14.34 6.62 23.04
CA SER A 59 -14.76 6.44 24.42
C SER A 59 -13.68 6.82 25.43
N LYS A 60 -14.04 6.85 26.72
CA LYS A 60 -13.09 7.04 27.83
C LYS A 60 -12.16 5.83 28.06
N ASN A 61 -12.46 4.68 27.45
CA ASN A 61 -11.64 3.48 27.59
C ASN A 61 -10.64 3.40 26.43
N GLU A 62 -9.36 3.50 26.78
CA GLU A 62 -8.25 3.48 25.83
C GLU A 62 -8.19 2.18 25.01
N GLU A 63 -8.49 1.04 25.61
CA GLU A 63 -8.48 -0.26 24.92
C GLU A 63 -9.50 -0.30 23.78
N ILE A 64 -10.68 0.28 24.00
CA ILE A 64 -11.72 0.36 22.98
C ILE A 64 -11.25 1.27 21.83
N ASN A 65 -10.64 2.41 22.15
CA ASN A 65 -10.14 3.34 21.14
C ASN A 65 -9.05 2.69 20.28
N LEU A 66 -8.11 1.96 20.90
CA LEU A 66 -7.05 1.23 20.19
C LEU A 66 -7.62 0.14 19.29
N GLN A 67 -8.58 -0.66 19.77
CA GLN A 67 -9.20 -1.71 18.97
C GLN A 67 -9.97 -1.14 17.77
N VAL A 68 -10.72 -0.06 17.96
CA VAL A 68 -11.46 0.59 16.87
C VAL A 68 -10.50 1.22 15.87
N THR A 69 -9.46 1.91 16.34
CA THR A 69 -8.40 2.48 15.49
C THR A 69 -7.71 1.41 14.65
N ASP A 70 -7.35 0.29 15.26
CA ASP A 70 -6.71 -0.84 14.60
C ASP A 70 -7.56 -1.43 13.47
N VAL A 71 -8.87 -1.58 13.74
CA VAL A 71 -9.82 -2.07 12.74
C VAL A 71 -9.99 -1.06 11.61
N LEU A 72 -10.20 0.21 11.96
CA LEU A 72 -10.53 1.27 11.01
C LEU A 72 -9.40 1.53 10.00
N PHE A 73 -8.16 1.58 10.47
CA PHE A 73 -7.03 1.89 9.58
C PHE A 73 -6.34 0.61 9.13
N ARG A 74 -5.70 -0.12 10.05
CA ARG A 74 -4.82 -1.23 9.65
C ARG A 74 -5.56 -2.40 9.02
N LYS A 75 -6.69 -2.83 9.59
CA LYS A 75 -7.40 -4.02 9.06
C LYS A 75 -8.13 -3.74 7.76
N ILE A 76 -8.69 -2.54 7.59
CA ILE A 76 -9.32 -2.16 6.32
C ILE A 76 -8.27 -2.07 5.20
N ASP A 77 -7.12 -1.44 5.45
CA ASP A 77 -6.02 -1.38 4.47
C ASP A 77 -5.52 -2.80 4.11
N ALA A 78 -5.42 -3.69 5.10
CA ALA A 78 -5.07 -5.08 4.88
C ALA A 78 -6.12 -5.84 4.05
N LEU A 79 -7.41 -5.50 4.18
CA LEU A 79 -8.46 -6.06 3.33
C LEU A 79 -8.36 -5.53 1.90
N GLN A 80 -8.06 -4.24 1.69
CA GLN A 80 -7.83 -3.69 0.36
C GLN A 80 -6.66 -4.42 -0.32
N LEU A 81 -5.54 -4.61 0.39
CA LEU A 81 -4.40 -5.39 -0.10
C LEU A 81 -4.77 -6.84 -0.41
N TRP A 82 -5.56 -7.48 0.46
CA TRP A 82 -6.03 -8.85 0.23
C TRP A 82 -6.87 -8.94 -1.03
N VAL A 83 -7.74 -7.97 -1.29
CA VAL A 83 -8.56 -7.93 -2.52
C VAL A 83 -7.69 -7.84 -3.78
N GLU A 84 -6.57 -7.13 -3.73
CA GLU A 84 -5.67 -6.97 -4.88
C GLU A 84 -4.69 -8.12 -5.06
N THR A 85 -4.35 -8.83 -3.98
CA THR A 85 -3.46 -10.00 -4.03
C THR A 85 -4.20 -11.31 -4.25
N ASN A 86 -5.52 -11.33 -4.04
CA ASN A 86 -6.32 -12.54 -4.21
C ASN A 86 -6.64 -12.82 -5.69
N ALA A 87 -5.96 -13.82 -6.25
CA ALA A 87 -6.13 -14.28 -7.63
C ALA A 87 -7.53 -14.83 -7.96
N ALA A 88 -8.33 -15.22 -6.97
CA ALA A 88 -9.70 -15.68 -7.20
C ALA A 88 -10.67 -14.53 -7.52
N ILE A 89 -10.32 -13.30 -7.16
CA ILE A 89 -11.17 -12.13 -7.42
C ILE A 89 -10.85 -11.62 -8.82
N ARG A 90 -11.79 -11.84 -9.74
CA ARG A 90 -11.68 -11.41 -11.14
C ARG A 90 -11.27 -9.94 -11.24
N THR A 91 -10.18 -9.67 -11.93
CA THR A 91 -9.78 -8.33 -12.34
C THR A 91 -10.34 -8.08 -13.73
N ASN A 92 -10.91 -6.90 -13.99
CA ASN A 92 -11.35 -6.51 -15.33
C ASN A 92 -10.21 -5.87 -16.14
N ASN A 93 -8.94 -6.14 -15.78
CA ASN A 93 -7.76 -5.56 -16.43
C ASN A 93 -7.59 -6.01 -17.88
N ASP A 94 -8.21 -7.12 -18.27
CA ASP A 94 -8.12 -7.70 -19.63
C ASP A 94 -9.09 -7.07 -20.63
N LYS A 95 -9.93 -6.11 -20.21
CA LYS A 95 -10.85 -5.39 -21.09
C LYS A 95 -10.33 -3.99 -21.37
N ILE A 96 -9.24 -3.88 -22.12
CA ILE A 96 -8.78 -2.62 -22.74
C ILE A 96 -8.38 -2.91 -24.17
#